data_AF-A0A9W9B0E6-F1
#
_entry.id   AF-A0A9W9B0E6-F1
#
_cell.length_a   1.000
_cell.length_b   1.000
_cell.length_c   1.000
_cell.angle_alpha   90.00
_cell.angle_beta   90.00
_cell.angle_gamma   90.00
#
_symmetry.space_group_name_H-M   'P 1'
#
loop_
_entity.id
_entity.type
_entity.pdbx_description
1 polymer ?
#
loop_
_entity_poly.entity_id
_entity_poly.type
_entity_poly.pdbx_seq_one_letter_code
_entity_poly.pdbx_strand_id
1 'polypeptide(L)'
;LTKEELATMRHFALKVETHMTDETFAKLPFACRNEEFDSWKSTKAQAQSLSGFTPEVYDCCLNSCICYVGPHASKSQCPYCKENRYRTDGKTARKRFTYLPIIPRLCSYYRSMSMIDKLKYRGSYVHLPGGPIRDVMDGSHYQHLCKQRVIVDGQELLHTFFSDSRDIMFGLSTDGFAPWKRRKKTC
;
A
#
# COMPACT_ATOMS: atom_id res chain seq x y z
N LEU A 1 -15.01 17.71 -5.22
CA LEU A 1 -15.97 17.06 -4.32
C LEU A 1 -17.20 17.92 -4.26
N THR A 2 -18.39 17.35 -4.45
CA THR A 2 -19.66 18.02 -4.22
C THR A 2 -19.88 18.25 -2.72
N LYS A 3 -20.87 19.07 -2.35
CA LYS A 3 -21.22 19.29 -0.93
C LYS A 3 -21.70 18.00 -0.26
N GLU A 4 -22.46 17.20 -0.99
CA GLU A 4 -22.96 15.89 -0.54
C GLU A 4 -21.82 14.91 -0.31
N GLU A 5 -20.88 14.79 -1.26
CA GLU A 5 -19.69 13.95 -1.10
C GLU A 5 -18.87 14.34 0.13
N LEU A 6 -18.71 15.65 0.38
CA LEU A 6 -18.02 16.14 1.56
C LEU A 6 -18.75 15.78 2.86
N ALA A 7 -20.08 15.84 2.88
CA ALA A 7 -20.87 15.44 4.03
C ALA A 7 -20.70 13.93 4.32
N THR A 8 -20.84 13.08 3.31
CA THR A 8 -20.65 11.64 3.47
C THR A 8 -19.22 11.30 3.90
N MET A 9 -18.21 12.03 3.43
CA MET A 9 -16.82 11.85 3.88
C MET A 9 -16.60 12.28 5.34
N ARG A 10 -17.33 13.28 5.84
CA ARG A 10 -17.29 13.63 7.27
C ARG A 10 -17.90 12.52 8.13
N HIS A 11 -19.01 11.93 7.70
CA HIS A 11 -19.61 10.79 8.40
C HIS A 11 -18.68 9.57 8.38
N PHE A 12 -18.03 9.32 7.24
CA PHE A 12 -16.98 8.30 7.12
C PHE A 12 -15.85 8.54 8.13
N ALA A 13 -15.28 9.75 8.16
CA ALA A 13 -14.20 10.13 9.06
C ALA A 13 -14.61 9.98 10.52
N LEU A 14 -15.78 10.50 10.91
CA LEU A 14 -16.34 10.34 12.25
C LEU A 14 -16.36 8.88 12.68
N LYS A 15 -16.91 8.00 11.84
CA LYS A 15 -17.01 6.58 12.19
C LYS A 15 -15.64 5.91 12.34
N VAL A 16 -14.73 6.18 11.40
CA VAL A 16 -13.40 5.55 11.36
C VAL A 16 -12.52 6.04 12.51
N GLU A 17 -12.49 7.34 12.77
CA GLU A 17 -11.66 7.96 13.80
C GLU A 17 -12.14 7.65 15.21
N THR A 18 -13.45 7.54 15.42
CA THR A 18 -14.03 7.20 16.73
C THR A 18 -14.21 5.70 16.97
N HIS A 19 -13.87 4.87 15.98
CA HIS A 19 -14.13 3.43 16.01
C HIS A 19 -15.60 3.07 16.28
N MET A 20 -16.53 3.90 15.80
CA MET A 20 -17.97 3.72 16.01
C MET A 20 -18.47 2.43 15.36
N THR A 21 -19.26 1.64 16.09
CA THR A 21 -19.86 0.40 15.57
C THR A 21 -20.88 0.66 14.47
N ASP A 22 -21.17 -0.35 13.64
CA ASP A 22 -22.18 -0.24 12.58
C ASP A 22 -23.58 0.03 13.16
N GLU A 23 -23.88 -0.57 14.31
CA GLU A 23 -25.13 -0.33 15.05
C GLU A 23 -25.28 1.11 15.52
N THR A 24 -24.21 1.71 16.06
CA THR A 24 -24.24 3.12 16.50
C THR A 24 -24.33 4.05 15.30
N PHE A 25 -23.61 3.76 14.20
CA PHE A 25 -23.68 4.55 12.98
C PHE A 25 -25.10 4.55 12.38
N ALA A 26 -25.80 3.42 12.42
CA ALA A 26 -27.18 3.30 11.97
C ALA A 26 -28.18 4.13 12.82
N LYS A 27 -27.78 4.57 14.01
CA LYS A 27 -28.60 5.43 14.89
C LYS A 27 -28.44 6.93 14.59
N LEU A 28 -27.42 7.34 13.83
CA LEU A 28 -27.16 8.75 13.50
C LEU A 28 -28.33 9.48 12.82
N PRO A 29 -29.06 8.89 11.84
CA PRO A 29 -30.23 9.54 11.25
C PRO A 29 -31.32 9.88 12.28
N PHE A 30 -31.44 9.08 13.36
CA PHE A 30 -32.43 9.31 14.41
C PHE A 30 -32.00 10.38 15.41
N ALA A 31 -30.69 10.45 15.69
CA ALA A 31 -30.10 11.43 16.61
C ALA A 31 -29.93 12.82 15.97
N CYS A 32 -29.62 12.87 14.68
CA CYS A 32 -29.28 14.07 13.93
C CYS A 32 -30.25 14.30 12.77
N ARG A 33 -31.47 14.77 13.07
CA ARG A 33 -32.57 14.88 12.08
C ARG A 33 -32.39 15.93 10.98
N ASN A 34 -31.43 16.86 11.15
CA ASN A 34 -31.19 17.95 10.21
C ASN A 34 -30.11 17.63 9.17
N GLU A 35 -29.54 16.42 9.21
CA GLU A 35 -28.56 15.94 8.24
C GLU A 35 -29.04 14.64 7.61
N GLU A 36 -28.77 14.45 6.33
CA GLU A 36 -28.99 13.19 5.64
C GLU A 36 -27.81 12.27 5.86
N PHE A 37 -28.09 11.02 6.25
CA PHE A 37 -27.07 10.01 6.48
C PHE A 37 -27.29 8.82 5.56
N ASP A 38 -26.24 8.49 4.81
CA ASP A 38 -26.18 7.25 4.06
C ASP A 38 -26.02 6.03 4.98
N SER A 39 -26.39 4.86 4.47
CA SER A 39 -26.00 3.60 5.11
C SER A 39 -24.48 3.47 5.13
N TRP A 40 -23.93 2.81 6.16
CA TRP A 40 -22.48 2.59 6.23
C TRP A 40 -21.92 1.91 4.97
N LYS A 41 -22.69 1.01 4.35
CA LYS A 41 -22.33 0.35 3.10
C LYS A 41 -22.15 1.36 1.96
N SER A 42 -23.10 2.29 1.81
CA SER A 42 -23.05 3.35 0.80
C SER A 42 -21.92 4.34 1.07
N THR A 43 -21.79 4.81 2.31
CA THR A 43 -20.71 5.71 2.74
C THR A 43 -19.34 5.12 2.43
N LYS A 44 -19.12 3.83 2.75
CA LYS A 44 -17.87 3.13 2.48
C LYS A 44 -17.61 2.96 0.97
N ALA A 45 -18.64 2.64 0.19
CA ALA A 45 -18.53 2.52 -1.26
C ALA A 45 -18.16 3.85 -1.92
N GLN A 46 -18.79 4.95 -1.47
CA GLN A 46 -18.47 6.29 -1.95
C GLN A 46 -17.04 6.69 -1.56
N ALA A 47 -16.62 6.44 -0.32
CA ALA A 47 -15.26 6.71 0.14
C ALA A 47 -14.22 5.95 -0.70
N GLN A 48 -14.49 4.67 -1.01
CA GLN A 48 -13.64 3.87 -1.89
C GLN A 48 -13.56 4.49 -3.29
N SER A 49 -14.70 4.86 -3.88
CA SER A 49 -14.76 5.50 -5.20
C SER A 49 -13.97 6.80 -5.25
N LEU A 50 -14.18 7.68 -4.26
CA LEU A 50 -13.52 8.98 -4.16
C LEU A 50 -12.01 8.87 -3.90
N SER A 51 -11.58 7.81 -3.22
CA SER A 51 -10.16 7.57 -2.96
C SER A 51 -9.36 7.29 -4.23
N GLY A 52 -10.02 6.85 -5.31
CA GLY A 52 -9.37 6.49 -6.58
C GLY A 52 -8.50 5.23 -6.47
N PHE A 53 -8.59 4.47 -5.37
CA PHE A 53 -7.87 3.22 -5.21
C PHE A 53 -8.77 2.02 -5.45
N THR A 54 -8.35 1.14 -6.36
CA THR A 54 -9.01 -0.15 -6.60
C THR A 54 -8.16 -1.26 -6.01
N PRO A 55 -8.66 -1.99 -4.99
CA PRO A 55 -7.95 -3.15 -4.46
C PRO A 55 -7.84 -4.26 -5.50
N GLU A 56 -6.68 -4.89 -5.57
CA GLU A 56 -6.42 -6.07 -6.40
C GLU A 56 -6.48 -7.32 -5.54
N VAL A 57 -7.08 -8.39 -6.07
CA VAL A 57 -7.22 -9.65 -5.35
C VAL A 57 -6.36 -10.71 -6.01
N TYR A 58 -5.46 -11.28 -5.21
CA TYR A 58 -4.53 -12.29 -5.66
C TYR A 58 -4.81 -13.63 -4.99
N ASP A 59 -4.80 -14.70 -5.77
CA ASP A 59 -4.83 -16.04 -5.21
C ASP A 59 -3.48 -16.39 -4.60
N CYS A 60 -3.47 -17.00 -3.42
CA CYS A 60 -2.26 -17.42 -2.74
C CYS A 60 -2.31 -18.88 -2.34
N CYS A 61 -1.15 -19.49 -2.16
CA CYS A 61 -1.06 -20.79 -1.50
C CYS A 61 -1.65 -20.70 -0.08
N LEU A 62 -2.34 -21.73 0.38
CA LEU A 62 -2.91 -21.80 1.73
C LEU A 62 -1.85 -21.48 2.80
N ASN A 63 -0.65 -22.04 2.63
CA ASN A 63 0.50 -21.85 3.51
C ASN A 63 1.35 -20.62 3.16
N SER A 64 0.85 -19.71 2.31
CA SER A 64 1.54 -18.48 1.90
C SER A 64 2.90 -18.68 1.21
N CYS A 65 3.20 -19.87 0.67
CA CYS A 65 4.47 -20.13 -0.02
C CYS A 65 4.66 -19.25 -1.25
N ILE A 66 3.57 -19.04 -2.01
CA ILE A 66 3.55 -18.28 -3.26
C ILE A 66 2.24 -17.52 -3.42
N CYS A 67 2.32 -16.48 -4.25
CA CYS A 67 1.19 -15.86 -4.92
C CYS A 67 1.06 -16.46 -6.34
N TYR A 68 -0.16 -16.77 -6.78
CA TYR A 68 -0.41 -17.35 -8.11
C TYR A 68 -0.50 -16.26 -9.17
N VAL A 69 0.64 -15.59 -9.40
CA VAL A 69 0.84 -14.51 -10.38
C VAL A 69 2.08 -14.76 -11.23
N GLY A 70 2.20 -14.06 -12.36
CA GLY A 70 3.36 -14.16 -13.24
C GLY A 70 3.70 -15.61 -13.60
N PRO A 71 4.93 -16.10 -13.32
CA PRO A 71 5.35 -17.47 -13.60
C PRO A 71 4.54 -18.58 -12.90
N HIS A 72 3.65 -18.23 -11.96
CA HIS A 72 2.81 -19.17 -11.22
C HIS A 72 1.32 -19.02 -11.54
N ALA A 73 0.94 -18.11 -12.44
CA ALA A 73 -0.45 -17.78 -12.72
C ALA A 73 -1.29 -18.98 -13.20
N SER A 74 -0.71 -19.87 -14.01
CA SER A 74 -1.38 -21.07 -14.54
C SER A 74 -1.34 -22.29 -13.61
N LYS A 75 -0.67 -22.20 -12.45
CA LYS A 75 -0.52 -23.35 -11.55
C LYS A 75 -1.81 -23.57 -10.74
N SER A 76 -2.25 -24.82 -10.69
CA SER A 76 -3.36 -25.29 -9.86
C SER A 76 -2.90 -25.84 -8.50
N GLN A 77 -1.60 -26.10 -8.34
CA GLN A 77 -0.99 -26.64 -7.13
C GLN A 77 0.30 -25.88 -6.80
N CYS A 78 0.57 -25.69 -5.50
CA CYS A 78 1.78 -25.04 -5.04
C CYS A 78 3.02 -25.89 -5.40
N PRO A 79 4.04 -25.33 -6.07
CA PRO A 79 5.25 -26.09 -6.42
C PRO A 79 6.05 -26.53 -5.20
N TYR A 80 5.93 -25.82 -4.06
CA TYR A 80 6.68 -26.07 -2.83
C TYR A 80 5.96 -27.05 -1.89
N CYS A 81 4.77 -26.69 -1.38
CA CYS A 81 4.08 -27.51 -0.38
C CYS A 81 3.00 -28.44 -0.96
N LYS A 82 2.85 -28.48 -2.29
CA LYS A 82 1.90 -29.33 -3.02
C LYS A 82 0.42 -29.14 -2.64
N GLU A 83 0.08 -28.08 -1.90
CA GLU A 83 -1.31 -27.76 -1.61
C GLU A 83 -2.03 -27.26 -2.86
N ASN A 84 -3.28 -27.69 -3.02
CA ASN A 84 -4.14 -27.25 -4.12
C ASN A 84 -4.48 -25.76 -3.95
N ARG A 85 -4.47 -25.03 -5.07
CA ARG A 85 -4.91 -23.62 -5.15
C ARG A 85 -6.40 -23.49 -4.87
N TYR A 86 -7.20 -24.34 -5.50
CA TYR A 86 -8.65 -24.28 -5.49
C TYR A 86 -9.28 -25.22 -4.45
N ARG A 87 -10.51 -24.92 -4.06
CA ARG A 87 -11.38 -25.82 -3.29
C ARG A 87 -11.80 -27.00 -4.17
N THR A 88 -12.60 -27.90 -3.60
CA THR A 88 -13.16 -29.06 -4.31
C THR A 88 -14.00 -28.68 -5.54
N ASP A 89 -14.49 -27.44 -5.62
CA ASP A 89 -15.20 -26.89 -6.78
C ASP A 89 -14.30 -26.60 -8.00
N GLY A 90 -12.97 -26.68 -7.85
CA GLY A 90 -11.99 -26.42 -8.90
C GLY A 90 -11.89 -24.96 -9.36
N LYS A 91 -12.65 -24.03 -8.76
CA LYS A 91 -12.76 -22.62 -9.20
C LYS A 91 -12.44 -21.62 -8.10
N THR A 92 -12.81 -21.90 -6.87
CA THR A 92 -12.66 -20.96 -5.76
C THR A 92 -11.30 -21.16 -5.10
N ALA A 93 -10.44 -20.14 -5.16
CA ALA A 93 -9.15 -20.20 -4.49
C ALA A 93 -9.33 -20.36 -2.97
N ARG A 94 -8.49 -21.19 -2.34
CA ARG A 94 -8.56 -21.48 -0.91
C ARG A 94 -8.09 -20.31 -0.05
N LYS A 95 -7.22 -19.45 -0.58
CA LYS A 95 -6.71 -18.25 0.08
C LYS A 95 -6.54 -17.13 -0.93
N ARG A 96 -6.96 -15.93 -0.54
CA ARG A 96 -6.79 -14.70 -1.33
C ARG A 96 -6.10 -13.64 -0.48
N PHE A 97 -5.27 -12.84 -1.11
CA PHE A 97 -4.65 -11.65 -0.56
C PHE A 97 -5.17 -10.43 -1.30
N THR A 98 -5.68 -9.46 -0.56
CA THR A 98 -6.13 -8.18 -1.12
C THR A 98 -4.98 -7.19 -1.02
N TYR A 99 -4.49 -6.74 -2.16
CA TYR A 99 -3.43 -5.77 -2.31
C TYR A 99 -3.99 -4.40 -2.66
N LEU A 100 -3.41 -3.35 -2.08
CA LEU A 100 -3.70 -1.97 -2.49
C LEU A 100 -2.54 -1.48 -3.37
N PRO A 101 -2.77 -1.24 -4.68
CA PRO A 101 -1.72 -0.86 -5.63
C PRO A 101 -0.86 0.31 -5.14
N ILE A 102 0.46 0.12 -5.18
CA ILE A 102 1.41 1.12 -4.68
C ILE A 102 1.54 2.30 -5.64
N ILE A 103 1.56 2.06 -6.95
CA ILE A 103 1.75 3.11 -7.97
C ILE A 103 0.75 4.27 -7.80
N PRO A 104 -0.58 4.06 -7.77
CA PRO A 104 -1.51 5.19 -7.60
C PRO A 104 -1.32 5.91 -6.25
N ARG A 105 -0.85 5.21 -5.21
CA ARG A 105 -0.55 5.84 -3.91
C ARG A 105 0.65 6.77 -4.02
N LEU A 106 1.68 6.38 -4.75
CA LEU A 106 2.84 7.25 -5.00
C LEU A 106 2.48 8.46 -5.85
N CYS A 107 1.69 8.27 -6.90
CA CYS A 107 1.16 9.39 -7.68
C CYS A 107 0.34 10.34 -6.81
N SER A 108 -0.43 9.81 -5.84
CA SER A 108 -1.22 10.63 -4.93
C SER A 108 -0.38 11.52 -4.00
N TYR A 109 0.86 11.14 -3.67
CA TYR A 109 1.74 11.97 -2.85
C TYR A 109 2.09 13.30 -3.53
N TYR A 110 2.16 13.32 -4.86
CA TYR A 110 2.37 14.55 -5.64
C TYR A 110 1.08 15.36 -5.90
N ARG A 111 -0.04 14.99 -5.28
CA ARG A 111 -1.29 15.77 -5.33
C ARG A 111 -1.52 16.61 -4.08
N SER A 112 -0.63 16.52 -3.09
CA SER A 112 -0.71 17.29 -1.84
C SER A 112 0.55 18.13 -1.68
N MET A 113 0.38 19.46 -1.60
CA MET A 113 1.51 20.39 -1.44
C MET A 113 2.32 20.10 -0.18
N SER A 114 1.64 19.81 0.95
CA SER A 114 2.31 19.47 2.20
C SER A 114 3.09 18.15 2.12
N MET A 115 2.66 17.21 1.29
CA MET A 115 3.40 15.97 1.05
C MET A 115 4.58 16.20 0.11
N ILE A 116 4.39 16.99 -0.95
CA ILE A 116 5.48 17.38 -1.87
C ILE A 116 6.62 18.03 -1.09
N ASP A 117 6.33 18.94 -0.16
CA ASP A 117 7.37 19.59 0.63
C ASP A 117 8.14 18.60 1.50
N LYS A 118 7.47 17.58 2.05
CA LYS A 118 8.14 16.49 2.78
C LYS A 118 9.00 15.62 1.86
N LEU A 119 8.54 15.33 0.64
CA LEU A 119 9.28 14.51 -0.33
C LEU A 119 10.57 15.18 -0.82
N LYS A 120 10.67 16.51 -0.75
CA LYS A 120 11.90 17.25 -1.11
C LYS A 120 13.07 16.96 -0.17
N TYR A 121 12.83 16.46 1.05
CA TYR A 121 13.85 16.28 2.08
C TYR A 121 15.09 15.53 1.56
N ARG A 122 14.89 14.38 0.90
CA ARG A 122 15.99 13.58 0.32
C ARG A 122 16.80 14.38 -0.70
N GLY A 123 16.13 15.08 -1.61
CA GLY A 123 16.79 15.88 -2.66
C GLY A 123 17.53 17.10 -2.11
N SER A 124 17.10 17.64 -0.96
CA SER A 124 17.77 18.73 -0.26
C SER A 124 18.83 18.29 0.76
N TYR A 125 18.94 16.99 1.02
CA TYR A 125 19.86 16.47 2.03
C TYR A 125 21.32 16.58 1.57
N VAL A 126 22.17 17.15 2.42
CA VAL A 126 23.61 17.32 2.14
C VAL A 126 24.41 16.29 2.92
N HIS A 127 24.99 15.34 2.18
CA HIS A 127 25.96 14.38 2.72
C HIS A 127 27.29 15.08 3.02
N LEU A 128 27.87 14.79 4.20
CA LEU A 128 29.18 15.30 4.62
C LEU A 128 30.19 14.15 4.67
N PRO A 129 31.11 14.03 3.70
CA PRO A 129 32.12 12.98 3.70
C PRO A 129 32.98 13.02 4.96
N GLY A 130 33.13 11.87 5.63
CA GLY A 130 33.87 11.75 6.90
C GLY A 130 33.11 12.28 8.13
N GLY A 131 31.89 12.78 7.96
CA GLY A 131 30.99 13.16 9.05
C GLY A 131 30.28 11.95 9.69
N PRO A 132 29.53 12.19 10.79
CA PRO A 132 28.68 11.16 11.38
C PRO A 132 27.52 10.78 10.44
N ILE A 133 27.06 9.53 10.54
CA ILE A 133 25.84 9.08 9.86
C ILE A 133 24.64 9.71 10.58
N ARG A 134 23.90 10.58 9.89
CA ARG A 134 22.68 11.22 10.42
C ARG A 134 21.42 10.68 9.73
N ASP A 135 21.56 10.19 8.51
CA ASP A 135 20.46 9.62 7.73
C ASP A 135 20.95 8.45 6.84
N VAL A 136 20.01 7.72 6.25
CA VAL A 136 20.29 6.65 5.28
C VAL A 136 21.07 7.17 4.07
N MET A 137 20.92 8.46 3.74
CA MET A 137 21.65 9.13 2.66
C MET A 137 23.15 9.25 2.95
N ASP A 138 23.59 9.17 4.21
CA ASP A 138 25.02 9.12 4.53
C ASP A 138 25.62 7.72 4.35
N GLY A 139 24.78 6.71 4.16
CA GLY A 139 25.22 5.33 3.99
C GLY A 139 26.07 5.17 2.73
N SER A 140 27.16 4.41 2.85
CA SER A 140 28.07 4.11 1.72
C SER A 140 27.33 3.48 0.54
N HIS A 141 26.32 2.65 0.80
CA HIS A 141 25.50 2.03 -0.23
C HIS A 141 24.69 3.06 -1.03
N TYR A 142 24.04 4.03 -0.37
CA TYR A 142 23.30 5.10 -1.04
C TYR A 142 24.25 5.95 -1.89
N GLN A 143 25.40 6.35 -1.34
CA GLN A 143 26.41 7.14 -2.04
C GLN A 143 27.00 6.39 -3.27
N HIS A 144 27.09 5.06 -3.18
CA HIS A 144 27.48 4.23 -4.31
C HIS A 144 26.40 4.20 -5.40
N LEU A 145 25.14 3.96 -5.03
CA LEU A 145 24.00 3.93 -5.95
C LEU A 145 23.87 5.23 -6.75
N CYS A 146 24.01 6.39 -6.10
CA CYS A 146 23.92 7.70 -6.78
C CYS A 146 24.90 7.87 -7.95
N LYS A 147 25.99 7.09 -7.97
CA LYS A 147 27.01 7.09 -9.04
C LYS A 147 26.77 6.00 -10.09
N GLN A 148 25.86 5.08 -9.84
CA GLN A 148 25.53 3.97 -10.73
C GLN A 148 24.39 4.34 -11.67
N ARG A 149 24.50 3.81 -12.88
CA ARG A 149 23.48 3.93 -13.93
C ARG A 149 22.32 2.99 -13.61
N VAL A 150 21.10 3.44 -13.86
CA VAL A 150 19.92 2.60 -13.63
C VAL A 150 19.83 1.56 -14.75
N ILE A 151 19.65 0.29 -14.38
CA ILE A 151 19.47 -0.81 -15.33
C ILE A 151 18.07 -1.41 -15.10
N VAL A 152 17.24 -1.44 -16.14
CA VAL A 152 15.90 -2.03 -16.13
C VAL A 152 15.82 -3.05 -17.27
N ASP A 153 15.43 -4.29 -16.96
CA ASP A 153 15.32 -5.38 -17.94
C ASP A 153 16.56 -5.55 -18.83
N GLY A 154 17.76 -5.32 -18.25
CA GLY A 154 19.05 -5.43 -18.93
C GLY A 154 19.45 -4.20 -19.78
N GLN A 155 18.60 -3.16 -19.84
CA GLN A 155 18.91 -1.92 -20.55
C GLN A 155 19.38 -0.83 -19.58
N GLU A 156 20.51 -0.20 -19.90
CA GLU A 156 21.03 0.94 -19.14
C GLU A 156 20.31 2.24 -19.53
N LEU A 157 19.78 2.97 -18.55
CA LEU A 157 19.07 4.23 -18.74
C LEU A 157 20.02 5.42 -18.73
N LEU A 158 19.62 6.56 -19.32
CA LEU A 158 20.41 7.79 -19.41
C LEU A 158 20.66 8.56 -18.10
N HIS A 159 20.20 8.05 -16.96
CA HIS A 159 20.37 8.68 -15.65
C HIS A 159 20.94 7.70 -14.61
N THR A 160 21.47 8.26 -13.51
CA THR A 160 21.90 7.49 -12.34
C THR A 160 20.79 7.39 -11.31
N PHE A 161 20.92 6.48 -10.33
CA PHE A 161 19.95 6.39 -9.25
C PHE A 161 19.84 7.72 -8.50
N PHE A 162 18.62 8.12 -8.16
CA PHE A 162 18.31 9.30 -7.36
C PHE A 162 18.76 10.64 -7.95
N SER A 163 18.98 10.68 -9.28
CA SER A 163 19.42 11.87 -10.02
C SER A 163 18.37 13.00 -10.05
N ASP A 164 17.07 12.68 -9.96
CA ASP A 164 16.02 13.68 -9.85
C ASP A 164 15.75 13.94 -8.36
N SER A 165 15.66 15.20 -7.94
CA SER A 165 15.36 15.56 -6.55
C SER A 165 14.01 15.02 -6.06
N ARG A 166 13.10 14.71 -7.00
CA ARG A 166 11.78 14.14 -6.75
C ARG A 166 11.80 12.62 -6.62
N ASP A 167 12.92 11.93 -6.86
CA ASP A 167 12.98 10.48 -6.74
C ASP A 167 12.62 10.01 -5.31
N ILE A 168 11.77 8.98 -5.23
CA ILE A 168 11.36 8.34 -3.98
C ILE A 168 12.20 7.09 -3.74
N MET A 169 12.88 7.05 -2.59
CA MET A 169 13.62 5.87 -2.16
C MET A 169 12.71 4.91 -1.38
N PHE A 170 12.68 3.65 -1.79
CA PHE A 170 12.05 2.57 -1.01
C PHE A 170 13.11 1.79 -0.23
N GLY A 171 12.97 1.78 1.09
CA GLY A 171 13.65 0.82 1.95
C GLY A 171 12.72 -0.36 2.22
N LEU A 172 13.14 -1.57 1.87
CA LEU A 172 12.47 -2.80 2.28
C LEU A 172 13.35 -3.47 3.34
N SER A 173 12.83 -3.57 4.56
CA SER A 173 13.41 -4.40 5.60
C SER A 173 12.45 -5.54 5.90
N THR A 174 12.97 -6.76 5.91
CA THR A 174 12.23 -7.95 6.29
C THR A 174 12.92 -8.58 7.48
N ASP A 175 12.43 -8.30 8.69
CA ASP A 175 12.66 -9.14 9.86
C ASP A 175 11.97 -10.48 9.59
N GLY A 176 12.73 -11.57 9.69
CA GLY A 176 12.19 -12.89 10.03
C GLY A 176 10.87 -13.24 9.35
N PHE A 177 10.81 -13.12 8.01
CA PHE A 177 9.65 -13.52 7.23
C PHE A 177 9.37 -15.00 7.54
N ALA A 178 8.46 -15.24 8.49
CA ALA A 178 8.07 -16.56 8.96
C ALA A 178 6.65 -16.86 8.47
N PRO A 179 6.43 -17.05 7.15
CA PRO A 179 5.10 -17.31 6.59
C PRO A 179 4.48 -18.63 7.09
N TRP A 180 5.23 -19.40 7.88
CA TRP A 180 4.89 -20.76 8.33
C TRP A 180 4.43 -20.86 9.78
N LYS A 181 4.66 -19.84 10.62
CA LYS A 181 4.23 -19.89 12.03
C LYS A 181 3.35 -18.68 12.29
N ARG A 182 2.07 -18.93 12.58
CA ARG A 182 1.08 -17.94 13.07
C ARG A 182 1.61 -17.22 14.31
N ARG A 183 2.54 -16.29 14.18
CA ARG A 183 2.96 -15.39 15.26
C ARG A 183 2.16 -14.12 15.11
N LYS A 184 1.21 -13.91 16.03
CA LYS A 184 0.37 -12.69 16.12
C LYS A 184 1.15 -11.48 16.63
N LYS A 185 2.44 -11.61 16.94
CA LYS A 185 3.33 -10.54 17.41
C LYS A 185 4.73 -10.78 16.86
N THR A 186 5.29 -9.76 16.21
CA THR A 186 6.73 -9.56 16.04
C THR A 186 7.18 -8.65 17.19
N CYS A 187 8.31 -8.98 17.82
CA CYS A 187 8.98 -8.11 18.77
C CYS A 187 9.73 -7.02 18.01
#